data_AF-A0A973GFT4-F1
#
_entry.id   AF-A0A973GFT4-F1
#
_cell.length_a   1.000
_cell.length_b   1.000
_cell.length_c   1.000
_cell.angle_alpha   90.00
_cell.angle_beta   90.00
_cell.angle_gamma   90.00
#
_symmetry.space_group_name_H-M   'P 1'
#
loop_
_entity.id
_entity.type
_entity.pdbx_description
1 polymer ?
#
loop_
_entity_poly.entity_id
_entity_poly.type
_entity_poly.pdbx_seq_one_letter_code
_entity_poly.pdbx_strand_id
1 'polypeptide(L)'
;MKKIRFMDVSFRDGFQSCYGARVKTEDFLPVLEAAVHAGTDNFEIGGGARFQSLYFYCQEDAFEMMDACRRVVGPDINLQTLSRGANVVGLVSQSRDIIDLHAKLFKKHGVSTIRNFDALMDVRNLAWSGQCIVNAGLKHQVVVALMGLPPGLNESYCHTPKFYLDKLREILDAGIPFDSVAFKDASGTTTPAVVYETVRGARAMLPAGTVLEFHTHDTAGMGVACNYAAIEAGIDIIDLAMAPVSGGTAEVDILTMWHRLRGTDYTLDIDHEKYLNVESMFIEHMDKYYMPPEAKEVNPVIPFSPMPGGALTANTQMMRDHDTLHFFPEVIRNMREVVAKGGFGASVTPVSQFYFQQAFANTVQGPWKKIVDGYGRMVLGYFGKTPAEPDPEVVRLAAEQLGLEPTVQDVHDINDRHPDLGVEHNRKLLREAHLPETDENIFIAATCGAKGIAFLNGDKPLGIRYKKDVEAEAEAKKDEEELKVTSSSKALPERLQELIRPATRGLSGNYLVMVDGKSFNVVIADGVAMAQSVAPGMHAVTIPQMAPVQQHHGIPVTAPMPGNVVSVAVKVGDSVVEGQDVAVTEAMKMEASVKSPASGLVIAITVKPGDSVSAGQAIMYLE
;
A
#
# COMPACT_ATOMS: atom_id res chain seq x y z
N MET A 1 31.87 -13.65 21.32
CA MET A 1 30.91 -13.68 20.20
C MET A 1 30.94 -12.32 19.52
N LYS A 2 30.87 -12.28 18.19
CA LYS A 2 30.73 -11.03 17.43
C LYS A 2 29.32 -10.48 17.63
N LYS A 3 29.21 -9.23 18.09
CA LYS A 3 27.91 -8.56 18.24
C LYS A 3 27.37 -8.18 16.86
N ILE A 4 26.14 -8.57 16.57
CA ILE A 4 25.35 -8.10 15.43
C ILE A 4 24.32 -7.12 15.99
N ARG A 5 24.29 -5.90 15.45
CA ARG A 5 23.28 -4.92 15.83
C ARG A 5 22.00 -5.19 15.07
N PHE A 6 20.89 -4.65 15.55
CA PHE A 6 19.64 -4.67 14.81
C PHE A 6 19.00 -3.29 14.77
N MET A 7 18.22 -3.07 13.72
CA MET A 7 17.28 -1.97 13.58
C MET A 7 15.89 -2.50 13.94
N ASP A 8 15.25 -1.92 14.95
CA ASP A 8 13.86 -2.24 15.28
C ASP A 8 12.92 -1.50 14.31
N VAL A 9 12.30 -2.26 13.41
CA VAL A 9 11.38 -1.73 12.40
C VAL A 9 9.91 -1.92 12.76
N SER A 10 9.60 -2.36 13.99
CA SER A 10 8.24 -2.56 14.49
C SER A 10 7.37 -1.31 14.30
N PHE A 11 7.95 -0.14 14.59
CA PHE A 11 7.26 1.15 14.61
C PHE A 11 7.12 1.81 13.22
N ARG A 12 7.53 1.12 12.14
CA ARG A 12 7.38 1.59 10.75
C ARG A 12 7.04 0.46 9.79
N ASP A 13 8.00 -0.40 9.45
CA ASP A 13 7.81 -1.45 8.43
C ASP A 13 6.91 -2.57 8.94
N GLY A 14 6.99 -2.92 10.23
CA GLY A 14 6.06 -3.83 10.89
C GLY A 14 4.61 -3.33 10.78
N PHE A 15 4.35 -2.09 11.18
CA PHE A 15 3.03 -1.46 11.01
C PHE A 15 2.60 -1.39 9.54
N GLN A 16 3.52 -1.08 8.63
CA GLN A 16 3.20 -0.99 7.21
C GLN A 16 2.78 -2.35 6.63
N SER A 17 3.50 -3.40 7.01
CA SER A 17 3.26 -4.76 6.54
C SER A 17 1.96 -5.34 7.09
N CYS A 18 1.73 -5.16 8.40
CA CYS A 18 0.62 -5.77 9.12
C CYS A 18 -0.68 -4.95 9.09
N TYR A 19 -0.58 -3.63 9.24
CA TYR A 19 -1.74 -2.74 9.42
C TYR A 19 -1.90 -1.70 8.31
N GLY A 20 -1.13 -1.80 7.21
CA GLY A 20 -1.11 -0.76 6.18
C GLY A 20 -0.63 0.60 6.69
N ALA A 21 0.22 0.59 7.72
CA ALA A 21 0.76 1.74 8.45
C ALA A 21 -0.27 2.56 9.23
N ARG A 22 -1.43 1.96 9.57
CA ARG A 22 -2.57 2.64 10.21
C ARG A 22 -2.63 2.42 11.72
N VAL A 23 -1.59 2.88 12.42
CA VAL A 23 -1.50 2.81 13.89
C VAL A 23 -1.45 4.23 14.45
N LYS A 24 -2.17 4.50 15.53
CA LYS A 24 -2.13 5.79 16.25
C LYS A 24 -0.81 5.96 16.98
N THR A 25 -0.33 7.20 17.01
CA THR A 25 0.94 7.53 17.65
C THR A 25 0.90 7.25 19.16
N GLU A 26 -0.17 7.68 19.83
CA GLU A 26 -0.34 7.48 21.28
C GLU A 26 -0.29 6.00 21.72
N ASP A 27 -0.68 5.07 20.84
CA ASP A 27 -0.77 3.65 21.17
C ASP A 27 0.57 2.93 21.22
N PHE A 28 1.57 3.41 20.48
CA PHE A 28 2.87 2.75 20.44
C PHE A 28 3.98 3.50 21.18
N LEU A 29 3.79 4.79 21.53
CA LEU A 29 4.81 5.55 22.28
C LEU A 29 5.23 4.87 23.60
N PRO A 30 4.31 4.30 24.42
CA PRO A 30 4.72 3.58 25.64
C PRO A 30 5.58 2.35 25.34
N VAL A 31 5.30 1.66 24.23
CA VAL A 31 6.07 0.47 23.78
C VAL A 31 7.45 0.90 23.27
N LEU A 32 7.53 2.00 22.53
CA LEU A 32 8.78 2.58 22.06
C LEU A 32 9.69 2.97 23.24
N GLU A 33 9.13 3.60 24.28
CA GLU A 33 9.85 3.91 25.52
C GLU A 33 10.36 2.64 26.22
N ALA A 34 9.51 1.61 26.31
CA ALA A 34 9.89 0.34 26.91
C ALA A 34 11.01 -0.37 26.13
N ALA A 35 11.00 -0.29 24.80
CA ALA A 35 12.07 -0.81 23.94
C ALA A 35 13.42 -0.08 24.15
N VAL A 36 13.40 1.24 24.35
CA VAL A 36 14.60 2.00 24.73
C VAL A 36 15.15 1.51 26.08
N HIS A 37 14.28 1.32 27.08
CA HIS A 37 14.68 0.79 28.38
C HIS A 37 15.15 -0.67 28.34
N ALA A 38 14.68 -1.46 27.38
CA ALA A 38 15.18 -2.81 27.09
C ALA A 38 16.60 -2.80 26.48
N GLY A 39 17.00 -1.69 25.87
CA GLY A 39 18.34 -1.45 25.35
C GLY A 39 18.42 -1.28 23.84
N THR A 40 17.29 -1.11 23.13
CA THR A 40 17.29 -0.82 21.70
C THR A 40 17.77 0.62 21.45
N ASP A 41 18.71 0.79 20.52
CA ASP A 41 19.32 2.08 20.17
C ASP A 41 19.16 2.50 18.69
N ASN A 42 18.54 1.65 17.88
CA ASN A 42 18.20 1.93 16.48
C ASN A 42 16.73 1.61 16.22
N PHE A 43 15.96 2.62 15.81
CA PHE A 43 14.55 2.46 15.46
C PHE A 43 14.27 3.06 14.10
N GLU A 44 13.39 2.41 13.36
CA GLU A 44 12.76 3.00 12.20
C GLU A 44 11.32 3.39 12.54
N ILE A 45 10.98 4.67 12.37
CA ILE A 45 9.71 5.23 12.89
C ILE A 45 8.86 5.93 11.83
N GLY A 46 9.43 6.19 10.64
CA GLY A 46 8.75 7.02 9.65
C GLY A 46 9.27 6.87 8.22
N GLY A 47 8.79 7.75 7.34
CA GLY A 47 8.95 7.57 5.91
C GLY A 47 8.08 6.43 5.38
N GLY A 48 8.44 5.85 4.23
CA GLY A 48 7.61 4.83 3.58
C GLY A 48 6.16 5.32 3.37
N ALA A 49 5.17 4.45 3.61
CA ALA A 49 3.76 4.82 3.63
C ALA A 49 3.30 5.45 4.95
N ARG A 50 4.14 5.41 6.00
CA ARG A 50 3.79 5.90 7.33
C ARG A 50 3.62 7.42 7.33
N PHE A 51 4.36 8.14 6.50
CA PHE A 51 4.19 9.59 6.35
C PHE A 51 2.77 9.94 5.89
N GLN A 52 2.30 9.37 4.77
CA GLN A 52 0.96 9.70 4.27
C GLN A 52 -0.15 9.06 5.08
N SER A 53 0.06 7.87 5.68
CA SER A 53 -1.01 7.18 6.41
C SER A 53 -1.51 7.99 7.61
N LEU A 54 -0.63 8.78 8.23
CA LEU A 54 -0.96 9.69 9.32
C LEU A 54 -2.04 10.70 8.91
N TYR A 55 -1.81 11.37 7.78
CA TYR A 55 -2.73 12.34 7.20
C TYR A 55 -4.00 11.70 6.64
N PHE A 56 -3.86 10.56 5.94
CA PHE A 56 -4.97 9.97 5.19
C PHE A 56 -5.94 9.15 6.05
N TYR A 57 -5.44 8.54 7.11
CA TYR A 57 -6.16 7.48 7.81
C TYR A 57 -6.08 7.58 9.33
N CYS A 58 -5.01 8.13 9.90
CA CYS A 58 -4.84 8.20 11.34
C CYS A 58 -5.31 9.53 11.94
N GLN A 59 -5.65 10.55 11.14
CA GLN A 59 -6.02 11.88 11.63
C GLN A 59 -4.90 12.56 12.44
N GLU A 60 -3.65 12.27 12.12
CA GLU A 60 -2.46 12.72 12.84
C GLU A 60 -1.49 13.44 11.89
N ASP A 61 -0.65 14.32 12.43
CA ASP A 61 0.43 14.95 11.67
C ASP A 61 1.72 14.12 11.79
N ALA A 62 2.41 13.90 10.67
CA ALA A 62 3.60 13.08 10.62
C ALA A 62 4.81 13.72 11.30
N PHE A 63 4.93 15.04 11.24
CA PHE A 63 6.01 15.78 11.91
C PHE A 63 5.80 15.80 13.43
N GLU A 64 4.55 15.97 13.89
CA GLU A 64 4.22 15.84 15.32
C GLU A 64 4.56 14.44 15.87
N MET A 65 4.31 13.39 15.08
CA MET A 65 4.69 12.02 15.42
C MET A 65 6.21 11.85 15.52
N MET A 66 6.98 12.41 14.57
CA MET A 66 8.45 12.38 14.62
C MET A 66 8.97 13.10 15.87
N ASP A 67 8.43 14.28 16.18
CA ASP A 67 8.81 15.04 17.38
C ASP A 67 8.46 14.27 18.66
N ALA A 68 7.32 13.59 18.70
CA ALA A 68 6.92 12.74 19.82
C ALA A 68 7.86 11.55 20.01
N CYS A 69 8.19 10.84 18.92
CA CYS A 69 9.16 9.75 18.96
C CYS A 69 10.52 10.25 19.46
N ARG A 70 11.02 11.38 18.94
CA ARG A 70 12.29 11.97 19.38
C ARG A 70 12.27 12.33 20.87
N ARG A 71 11.18 12.90 21.38
CA ARG A 71 11.04 13.19 22.82
C ARG A 71 11.11 11.92 23.67
N VAL A 72 10.49 10.83 23.22
CA VAL A 72 10.47 9.55 23.93
C VAL A 72 11.84 8.87 23.91
N VAL A 73 12.50 8.80 22.75
CA VAL A 73 13.76 8.05 22.65
C VAL A 73 14.99 8.85 23.10
N GLY A 74 14.89 10.17 23.18
CA GLY A 74 16.03 11.04 23.52
C GLY A 74 16.96 11.32 22.33
N PRO A 75 18.00 12.17 22.49
CA PRO A 75 18.77 12.71 21.37
C PRO A 75 19.79 11.74 20.75
N ASP A 76 20.26 10.75 21.50
CA ASP A 76 21.39 9.88 21.10
C ASP A 76 20.94 8.66 20.28
N ILE A 77 19.66 8.30 20.37
CA ILE A 77 19.09 7.16 19.66
C ILE A 77 19.02 7.45 18.15
N ASN A 78 19.37 6.46 17.34
CA ASN A 78 19.23 6.54 15.91
C ASN A 78 17.75 6.38 15.52
N LEU A 79 17.12 7.47 15.06
CA LEU A 79 15.82 7.42 14.40
C LEU A 79 16.01 7.42 12.90
N GLN A 80 15.60 6.34 12.26
CA GLN A 80 15.66 6.16 10.82
C GLN A 80 14.29 6.37 10.17
N THR A 81 14.32 6.88 8.95
CA THR A 81 13.17 6.89 8.04
C THR A 81 13.54 6.31 6.68
N LEU A 82 12.54 5.79 5.96
CA LEU A 82 12.68 5.29 4.60
C LEU A 82 12.23 6.35 3.57
N SER A 83 13.06 6.64 2.58
CA SER A 83 12.74 7.55 1.48
C SER A 83 13.08 6.93 0.12
N ARG A 84 12.31 7.31 -0.90
CA ARG A 84 12.61 7.04 -2.30
C ARG A 84 13.46 8.17 -2.88
N GLY A 85 14.40 7.86 -3.77
CA GLY A 85 15.30 8.83 -4.40
C GLY A 85 14.55 10.01 -5.03
N ALA A 86 13.74 9.74 -6.06
CA ALA A 86 13.01 10.77 -6.79
C ALA A 86 11.68 11.19 -6.14
N ASN A 87 11.07 10.35 -5.28
CA ASN A 87 9.74 10.61 -4.72
C ASN A 87 9.76 11.07 -3.26
N VAL A 88 10.89 10.92 -2.56
CA VAL A 88 10.97 11.01 -1.09
C VAL A 88 9.87 10.17 -0.42
N VAL A 89 8.91 10.81 0.22
CA VAL A 89 7.72 10.19 0.82
C VAL A 89 6.43 10.51 0.05
N GLY A 90 6.51 11.09 -1.16
CA GLY A 90 5.36 11.51 -1.97
C GLY A 90 4.79 10.42 -2.89
N LEU A 91 3.52 10.54 -3.29
CA LEU A 91 2.89 9.56 -4.19
C LEU A 91 3.44 9.63 -5.63
N VAL A 92 3.87 10.81 -6.05
CA VAL A 92 4.52 11.09 -7.35
C VAL A 92 5.97 11.52 -7.15
N SER A 93 6.76 11.50 -8.23
CA SER A 93 8.12 12.03 -8.20
C SER A 93 8.10 13.54 -7.93
N GLN A 94 9.13 14.03 -7.25
CA GLN A 94 9.18 15.39 -6.72
C GLN A 94 10.26 16.21 -7.43
N SER A 95 10.04 17.51 -7.50
CA SER A 95 11.05 18.48 -7.94
C SER A 95 12.20 18.56 -6.94
N ARG A 96 13.36 19.04 -7.41
CA ARG A 96 14.58 19.09 -6.60
C ARG A 96 14.44 19.92 -5.32
N ASP A 97 13.68 21.01 -5.35
CA ASP A 97 13.41 21.88 -4.21
C ASP A 97 12.56 21.20 -3.11
N ILE A 98 11.61 20.34 -3.48
CA ILE A 98 10.84 19.52 -2.54
C ILE A 98 11.69 18.38 -1.97
N ILE A 99 12.58 17.77 -2.76
CA ILE A 99 13.54 16.75 -2.28
C ILE A 99 14.50 17.35 -1.25
N ASP A 100 14.97 18.57 -1.47
CA ASP A 100 15.79 19.31 -0.51
C ASP A 100 15.01 19.66 0.76
N LEU A 101 13.76 20.10 0.60
CA LEU A 101 12.86 20.40 1.72
C LEU A 101 12.60 19.18 2.61
N HIS A 102 12.45 17.99 2.04
CA HIS A 102 12.33 16.73 2.78
C HIS A 102 13.48 16.53 3.76
N ALA A 103 14.74 16.64 3.28
CA ALA A 103 15.90 16.42 4.13
C ALA A 103 15.97 17.45 5.28
N LYS A 104 15.67 18.72 4.98
CA LYS A 104 15.65 19.81 5.97
C LYS A 104 14.57 19.60 7.04
N LEU A 105 13.35 19.26 6.63
CA LEU A 105 12.24 19.03 7.55
C LEU A 105 12.48 17.79 8.41
N PHE A 106 12.95 16.70 7.83
CA PHE A 106 13.21 15.47 8.59
C PHE A 106 14.35 15.70 9.61
N LYS A 107 15.38 16.48 9.25
CA LYS A 107 16.38 16.95 10.22
C LYS A 107 15.77 17.79 11.34
N LYS A 108 14.93 18.76 10.98
CA LYS A 108 14.25 19.65 11.93
C LYS A 108 13.43 18.85 12.95
N HIS A 109 12.73 17.82 12.49
CA HIS A 109 11.89 16.95 13.32
C HIS A 109 12.64 15.75 13.91
N GLY A 110 13.96 15.87 14.05
CA GLY A 110 14.76 14.97 14.85
C GLY A 110 15.02 13.61 14.23
N VAL A 111 14.92 13.42 12.92
CA VAL A 111 15.43 12.22 12.24
C VAL A 111 16.97 12.20 12.32
N SER A 112 17.56 11.03 12.51
CA SER A 112 19.02 10.84 12.51
C SER A 112 19.55 10.36 11.15
N THR A 113 18.86 9.37 10.59
CA THR A 113 19.30 8.64 9.39
C THR A 113 18.15 8.58 8.38
N ILE A 114 18.48 8.80 7.10
CA ILE A 114 17.55 8.53 6.00
C ILE A 114 18.10 7.39 5.17
N ARG A 115 17.35 6.28 5.15
CA ARG A 115 17.56 5.16 4.24
C ARG A 115 16.94 5.52 2.90
N ASN A 116 17.77 5.65 1.86
CA ASN A 116 17.38 6.18 0.57
C ASN A 116 17.57 5.13 -0.53
N PHE A 117 16.49 4.79 -1.22
CA PHE A 117 16.47 3.73 -2.23
C PHE A 117 15.81 4.18 -3.53
N ASP A 118 16.14 3.49 -4.62
CA ASP A 118 15.45 3.57 -5.89
C ASP A 118 15.00 2.16 -6.31
N ALA A 119 13.75 2.04 -6.74
CA ALA A 119 13.16 0.74 -7.08
C ALA A 119 13.68 0.19 -8.42
N LEU A 120 14.18 1.05 -9.30
CA LEU A 120 14.74 0.68 -10.59
C LEU A 120 16.26 0.51 -10.55
N MET A 121 16.89 0.76 -9.39
CA MET A 121 18.34 0.81 -9.25
C MET A 121 18.99 1.80 -10.24
N ASP A 122 18.30 2.90 -10.54
CA ASP A 122 18.84 4.03 -11.28
C ASP A 122 19.56 4.98 -10.32
N VAL A 123 20.89 4.94 -10.36
CA VAL A 123 21.75 5.72 -9.46
C VAL A 123 21.52 7.23 -9.61
N ARG A 124 21.03 7.70 -10.76
CA ARG A 124 20.69 9.12 -10.97
C ARG A 124 19.58 9.58 -10.03
N ASN A 125 18.60 8.71 -9.76
CA ASN A 125 17.50 8.99 -8.83
C ASN A 125 17.96 9.14 -7.38
N LEU A 126 19.13 8.59 -7.01
CA LEU A 126 19.69 8.65 -5.66
C LEU A 126 20.66 9.83 -5.45
N ALA A 127 21.31 10.30 -6.51
CA ALA A 127 22.40 11.25 -6.40
C ALA A 127 21.97 12.58 -5.76
N TRP A 128 20.84 13.13 -6.21
CA TRP A 128 20.34 14.41 -5.69
C TRP A 128 19.83 14.29 -4.25
N SER A 129 18.98 13.31 -3.96
CA SER A 129 18.46 13.07 -2.61
C SER A 129 19.58 12.77 -1.61
N GLY A 130 20.56 11.94 -1.98
CA GLY A 130 21.73 11.64 -1.14
C GLY A 130 22.50 12.89 -0.75
N GLN A 131 22.74 13.79 -1.70
CA GLN A 131 23.41 15.07 -1.43
C GLN A 131 22.59 15.97 -0.49
N CYS A 132 21.27 16.07 -0.69
CA CYS A 132 20.38 16.83 0.18
C CYS A 132 20.39 16.30 1.63
N ILE A 133 20.37 14.97 1.81
CA ILE A 133 20.42 14.33 3.13
C ILE A 133 21.69 14.74 3.88
N VAL A 134 22.85 14.60 3.24
CA VAL A 134 24.14 14.96 3.86
C VAL A 134 24.24 16.47 4.11
N ASN A 135 23.77 17.31 3.18
CA ASN A 135 23.77 18.77 3.34
C ASN A 135 22.90 19.23 4.52
N ALA A 136 21.79 18.53 4.79
CA ALA A 136 20.96 18.80 5.96
C ALA A 136 21.60 18.33 7.29
N GLY A 137 22.75 17.64 7.24
CA GLY A 137 23.44 17.10 8.42
C GLY A 137 22.77 15.84 8.98
N LEU A 138 22.10 15.07 8.13
CA LEU A 138 21.59 13.73 8.42
C LEU A 138 22.61 12.68 7.97
N LYS A 139 22.51 11.47 8.54
CA LYS A 139 23.23 10.32 8.00
C LYS A 139 22.51 9.78 6.78
N HIS A 140 23.24 9.59 5.68
CA HIS A 140 22.68 8.97 4.48
C HIS A 140 23.03 7.49 4.45
N GLN A 141 22.00 6.64 4.42
CA GLN A 141 22.15 5.22 4.13
C GLN A 141 21.67 4.95 2.70
N VAL A 142 22.61 4.69 1.79
CA VAL A 142 22.30 4.37 0.40
C VAL A 142 21.90 2.90 0.28
N VAL A 143 20.89 2.61 -0.55
CA VAL A 143 20.32 1.26 -0.66
C VAL A 143 20.64 0.61 -2.00
N VAL A 144 21.06 -0.65 -1.94
CA VAL A 144 20.95 -1.61 -3.04
C VAL A 144 19.67 -2.42 -2.83
N ALA A 145 18.66 -2.20 -3.67
CA ALA A 145 17.38 -2.89 -3.59
C ALA A 145 17.50 -4.31 -4.18
N LEU A 146 17.13 -5.30 -3.38
CA LEU A 146 17.19 -6.73 -3.71
C LEU A 146 15.79 -7.26 -4.05
N MET A 147 15.77 -8.27 -4.91
CA MET A 147 14.60 -9.07 -5.24
C MET A 147 15.07 -10.42 -5.77
N GLY A 148 14.42 -11.52 -5.36
CA GLY A 148 14.57 -12.82 -6.01
C GLY A 148 13.64 -12.91 -7.22
N LEU A 149 14.16 -13.39 -8.35
CA LEU A 149 13.32 -13.62 -9.53
C LEU A 149 12.50 -14.91 -9.40
N PRO A 150 11.23 -14.90 -9.88
CA PRO A 150 10.46 -16.11 -10.03
C PRO A 150 11.22 -17.23 -10.76
N PRO A 151 11.18 -18.47 -10.27
CA PRO A 151 11.75 -19.61 -10.96
C PRO A 151 11.22 -19.72 -12.40
N GLY A 152 12.12 -19.95 -13.36
CA GLY A 152 11.80 -20.08 -14.78
C GLY A 152 11.94 -18.78 -15.60
N LEU A 153 12.19 -17.63 -14.96
CA LEU A 153 12.72 -16.47 -15.66
C LEU A 153 14.21 -16.73 -15.93
N ASN A 154 14.55 -17.09 -17.17
CA ASN A 154 15.92 -17.42 -17.60
C ASN A 154 16.81 -16.16 -17.76
N GLU A 155 16.81 -15.29 -16.75
CA GLU A 155 17.61 -14.07 -16.70
C GLU A 155 18.98 -14.39 -16.04
N SER A 156 20.06 -13.95 -16.67
CA SER A 156 21.44 -14.34 -16.29
C SER A 156 22.22 -13.24 -15.59
N TYR A 157 21.71 -12.01 -15.62
CA TYR A 157 22.35 -10.85 -15.05
C TYR A 157 21.49 -10.18 -13.98
N CYS A 158 20.28 -9.71 -14.30
CA CYS A 158 19.47 -8.96 -13.33
C CYS A 158 19.18 -9.79 -12.08
N HIS A 159 19.27 -9.15 -10.92
CA HIS A 159 19.09 -9.78 -9.60
C HIS A 159 20.07 -10.89 -9.21
N THR A 160 21.17 -11.05 -9.95
CA THR A 160 22.30 -11.86 -9.51
C THR A 160 23.21 -11.09 -8.54
N PRO A 161 24.09 -11.77 -7.78
CA PRO A 161 25.12 -11.10 -6.99
C PRO A 161 25.98 -10.13 -7.81
N LYS A 162 26.31 -10.51 -9.05
CA LYS A 162 27.07 -9.64 -9.96
C LYS A 162 26.31 -8.33 -10.23
N PHE A 163 25.02 -8.40 -10.54
CA PHE A 163 24.19 -7.21 -10.76
C PHE A 163 24.20 -6.28 -9.55
N TYR A 164 24.01 -6.80 -8.34
CA TYR A 164 24.00 -5.97 -7.13
C TYR A 164 25.38 -5.33 -6.84
N LEU A 165 26.46 -6.05 -7.11
CA LEU A 165 27.82 -5.51 -6.96
C LEU A 165 28.14 -4.46 -8.03
N ASP A 166 27.68 -4.65 -9.26
CA ASP A 166 27.80 -3.64 -10.32
C ASP A 166 27.00 -2.38 -9.95
N LYS A 167 25.80 -2.51 -9.38
CA LYS A 167 25.02 -1.37 -8.88
C LYS A 167 25.69 -0.65 -7.72
N LEU A 168 26.30 -1.38 -6.79
CA LEU A 168 27.11 -0.77 -5.74
C LEU A 168 28.31 -0.02 -6.34
N ARG A 169 28.96 -0.57 -7.38
CA ARG A 169 30.03 0.12 -8.10
C ARG A 169 29.52 1.40 -8.76
N GLU A 170 28.38 1.38 -9.44
CA GLU A 170 27.77 2.57 -10.03
C GLU A 170 27.51 3.66 -8.98
N ILE A 171 27.04 3.31 -7.78
CA ILE A 171 26.85 4.25 -6.66
C ILE A 171 28.17 4.88 -6.24
N LEU A 172 29.24 4.08 -6.11
CA LEU A 172 30.58 4.56 -5.76
C LEU A 172 31.15 5.49 -6.84
N ASP A 173 31.01 5.11 -8.11
CA ASP A 173 31.53 5.86 -9.25
C ASP A 173 30.77 7.19 -9.44
N ALA A 174 29.48 7.24 -9.09
CA ALA A 174 28.69 8.46 -9.08
C ALA A 174 29.07 9.44 -7.95
N GLY A 175 29.90 9.00 -6.98
CA GLY A 175 30.37 9.84 -5.89
C GLY A 175 29.26 10.28 -4.93
N ILE A 176 28.17 9.50 -4.83
CA ILE A 176 27.07 9.80 -3.90
C ILE A 176 27.63 9.74 -2.47
N PRO A 177 27.50 10.81 -1.66
CA PRO A 177 28.00 10.78 -0.30
C PRO A 177 27.08 9.91 0.57
N PHE A 178 27.61 8.93 1.31
CA PHE A 178 26.84 8.08 2.22
C PHE A 178 27.66 7.69 3.45
N ASP A 179 26.98 7.40 4.56
CA ASP A 179 27.54 6.94 5.82
C ASP A 179 27.49 5.41 5.96
N SER A 180 26.50 4.77 5.33
CA SER A 180 26.31 3.32 5.35
C SER A 180 25.61 2.82 4.08
N VAL A 181 25.69 1.51 3.86
CA VAL A 181 25.04 0.83 2.72
C VAL A 181 24.05 -0.20 3.25
N ALA A 182 22.82 -0.17 2.74
CA ALA A 182 21.81 -1.17 3.04
C ALA A 182 21.50 -2.05 1.82
N PHE A 183 21.26 -3.34 2.05
CA PHE A 183 20.76 -4.29 1.09
C PHE A 183 19.31 -4.60 1.44
N LYS A 184 18.35 -4.15 0.62
CA LYS A 184 16.92 -4.17 0.97
C LYS A 184 16.14 -5.14 0.10
N ASP A 185 15.82 -6.32 0.62
CA ASP A 185 14.86 -7.25 0.01
C ASP A 185 13.45 -7.00 0.56
N ALA A 186 12.72 -6.08 -0.07
CA ALA A 186 11.36 -5.72 0.32
C ALA A 186 10.33 -6.87 0.13
N SER A 187 10.69 -7.89 -0.65
CA SER A 187 9.78 -8.99 -1.00
C SER A 187 10.04 -10.27 -0.21
N GLY A 188 11.21 -10.37 0.44
CA GLY A 188 11.67 -11.60 1.09
C GLY A 188 11.87 -12.76 0.12
N THR A 189 12.14 -12.48 -1.16
CA THR A 189 12.25 -13.52 -2.21
C THR A 189 13.67 -13.88 -2.58
N THR A 190 14.66 -13.08 -2.15
CA THR A 190 16.08 -13.33 -2.45
C THR A 190 16.54 -14.58 -1.71
N THR A 191 17.30 -15.43 -2.40
CA THR A 191 17.81 -16.65 -1.78
C THR A 191 19.00 -16.33 -0.85
N PRO A 192 19.21 -17.12 0.23
CA PRO A 192 20.34 -16.92 1.13
C PRO A 192 21.71 -16.93 0.42
N ALA A 193 21.86 -17.72 -0.65
CA ALA A 193 23.09 -17.77 -1.44
C ALA A 193 23.38 -16.42 -2.13
N VAL A 194 22.35 -15.82 -2.75
CA VAL A 194 22.49 -14.50 -3.41
C VAL A 194 22.80 -13.42 -2.38
N VAL A 195 22.12 -13.45 -1.22
CA VAL A 195 22.40 -12.53 -0.10
C VAL A 195 23.87 -12.65 0.34
N TYR A 196 24.33 -13.86 0.59
CA TYR A 196 25.68 -14.13 1.07
C TYR A 196 26.76 -13.62 0.09
N GLU A 197 26.65 -13.98 -1.18
CA GLU A 197 27.60 -13.60 -2.22
C GLU A 197 27.62 -12.08 -2.44
N THR A 198 26.44 -11.45 -2.43
CA THR A 198 26.30 -10.00 -2.57
C THR A 198 26.95 -9.25 -1.40
N VAL A 199 26.58 -9.60 -0.16
CA VAL A 199 27.09 -8.92 1.04
C VAL A 199 28.60 -9.13 1.18
N ARG A 200 29.09 -10.35 0.92
CA ARG A 200 30.52 -10.65 0.97
C ARG A 200 31.30 -9.86 -0.09
N GLY A 201 30.79 -9.82 -1.32
CA GLY A 201 31.40 -9.05 -2.39
C GLY A 201 31.42 -7.56 -2.07
N ALA A 202 30.33 -7.02 -1.51
CA ALA A 202 30.24 -5.63 -1.11
C ALA A 202 31.21 -5.29 0.01
N ARG A 203 31.34 -6.17 1.01
CA ARG A 203 32.32 -6.02 2.10
C ARG A 203 33.75 -5.98 1.58
N ALA A 204 34.08 -6.73 0.54
CA ALA A 204 35.40 -6.69 -0.10
C ALA A 204 35.59 -5.44 -0.99
N MET A 205 34.51 -4.88 -1.53
CA MET A 205 34.52 -3.70 -2.39
C MET A 205 34.64 -2.38 -1.62
N LEU A 206 33.98 -2.29 -0.46
CA LEU A 206 33.84 -1.07 0.31
C LEU A 206 35.03 -0.84 1.26
N PRO A 207 35.31 0.43 1.62
CA PRO A 207 36.32 0.74 2.63
C PRO A 207 36.10 -0.04 3.94
N ALA A 208 37.21 -0.39 4.58
CA ALA A 208 37.16 -1.04 5.89
C ALA A 208 36.42 -0.14 6.89
N GLY A 209 35.43 -0.70 7.58
CA GLY A 209 34.61 0.03 8.56
C GLY A 209 33.33 0.66 8.01
N THR A 210 33.06 0.62 6.70
CA THR A 210 31.74 1.00 6.16
C THR A 210 30.66 0.14 6.80
N VAL A 211 29.64 0.75 7.41
CA VAL A 211 28.54 -0.01 8.03
C VAL A 211 27.66 -0.61 6.94
N LEU A 212 27.40 -1.91 7.03
CA LEU A 212 26.47 -2.62 6.17
C LEU A 212 25.24 -3.09 6.94
N GLU A 213 24.06 -2.89 6.34
CA GLU A 213 22.78 -3.26 6.91
C GLU A 213 21.98 -4.14 5.94
N PHE A 214 21.33 -5.19 6.46
CA PHE A 214 20.51 -6.09 5.65
C PHE A 214 19.06 -6.04 6.13
N HIS A 215 18.16 -5.81 5.18
CA HIS A 215 16.73 -5.77 5.40
C HIS A 215 16.07 -6.87 4.55
N THR A 216 15.20 -7.66 5.17
CA THR A 216 14.36 -8.65 4.47
C THR A 216 13.05 -8.87 5.20
N HIS A 217 11.99 -9.12 4.44
CA HIS A 217 10.73 -9.63 4.98
C HIS A 217 10.79 -11.16 5.12
N ASP A 218 9.93 -11.71 5.98
CA ASP A 218 9.78 -13.15 6.23
C ASP A 218 8.57 -13.76 5.49
N THR A 219 8.01 -13.04 4.50
CA THR A 219 6.77 -13.43 3.80
C THR A 219 6.89 -14.80 3.15
N ALA A 220 8.06 -15.11 2.59
CA ALA A 220 8.36 -16.41 2.00
C ALA A 220 8.91 -17.45 3.00
N GLY A 221 9.03 -17.10 4.29
CA GLY A 221 9.61 -17.95 5.33
C GLY A 221 11.13 -18.11 5.24
N MET A 222 11.82 -17.17 4.56
CA MET A 222 13.26 -17.22 4.31
C MET A 222 14.05 -16.19 5.13
N GLY A 223 13.39 -15.35 5.91
CA GLY A 223 14.00 -14.20 6.57
C GLY A 223 15.12 -14.61 7.54
N VAL A 224 14.89 -15.63 8.37
CA VAL A 224 15.90 -16.13 9.33
C VAL A 224 17.15 -16.63 8.59
N ALA A 225 16.96 -17.36 7.48
CA ALA A 225 18.05 -17.91 6.70
C ALA A 225 18.83 -16.82 5.97
N CYS A 226 18.15 -15.82 5.40
CA CYS A 226 18.78 -14.69 4.73
C CYS A 226 19.52 -13.77 5.71
N ASN A 227 18.94 -13.46 6.86
CA ASN A 227 19.63 -12.71 7.92
C ASN A 227 20.90 -13.43 8.37
N TYR A 228 20.84 -14.74 8.60
CA TYR A 228 22.02 -15.50 8.97
C TYR A 228 23.08 -15.55 7.86
N ALA A 229 22.67 -15.69 6.60
CA ALA A 229 23.58 -15.61 5.46
C ALA A 229 24.27 -14.24 5.36
N ALA A 230 23.55 -13.14 5.58
CA ALA A 230 24.13 -11.80 5.64
C ALA A 230 25.16 -11.68 6.79
N ILE A 231 24.84 -12.23 7.97
CA ILE A 231 25.75 -12.28 9.13
C ILE A 231 27.05 -13.00 8.78
N GLU A 232 26.97 -14.20 8.19
CA GLU A 232 28.16 -14.97 7.81
C GLU A 232 28.96 -14.30 6.69
N ALA A 233 28.31 -13.47 5.86
CA ALA A 233 28.96 -12.66 4.85
C ALA A 233 29.60 -11.36 5.40
N GLY A 234 29.34 -11.03 6.66
CA GLY A 234 29.96 -9.88 7.34
C GLY A 234 29.10 -8.63 7.40
N ILE A 235 27.77 -8.76 7.44
CA ILE A 235 26.86 -7.64 7.78
C ILE A 235 27.09 -7.13 9.21
N ASP A 236 26.75 -5.87 9.47
CA ASP A 236 26.87 -5.25 10.80
C ASP A 236 25.53 -5.07 11.50
N ILE A 237 24.47 -4.78 10.72
CA ILE A 237 23.11 -4.53 11.20
C ILE A 237 22.13 -5.41 10.40
N ILE A 238 21.11 -5.94 11.07
CA ILE A 238 19.95 -6.57 10.43
C ILE A 238 18.65 -5.91 10.90
N ASP A 239 17.66 -5.80 10.02
CA ASP A 239 16.33 -5.30 10.39
C ASP A 239 15.51 -6.43 11.02
N LEU A 240 14.93 -6.16 12.19
CA LEU A 240 14.09 -7.09 12.96
C LEU A 240 12.86 -6.35 13.49
N ALA A 241 11.79 -7.10 13.77
CA ALA A 241 10.56 -6.56 14.35
C ALA A 241 10.17 -7.34 15.62
N MET A 242 9.27 -6.79 16.42
CA MET A 242 8.68 -7.44 17.58
C MET A 242 7.28 -7.97 17.25
N ALA A 243 6.89 -9.08 17.88
CA ALA A 243 5.50 -9.50 17.88
C ALA A 243 4.58 -8.37 18.42
N PRO A 244 3.39 -8.13 17.85
CA PRO A 244 2.69 -8.98 16.89
C PRO A 244 2.95 -8.62 15.40
N VAL A 245 3.87 -7.71 15.12
CA VAL A 245 4.18 -7.22 13.75
C VAL A 245 5.51 -7.76 13.25
N SER A 246 5.87 -8.97 13.66
CA SER A 246 7.01 -9.75 13.19
C SER A 246 6.54 -11.07 12.57
N GLY A 247 7.37 -11.66 11.71
CA GLY A 247 7.04 -12.85 10.93
C GLY A 247 5.96 -12.59 9.88
N GLY A 248 5.63 -13.63 9.11
CA GLY A 248 4.67 -13.52 8.01
C GLY A 248 5.08 -12.39 7.07
N THR A 249 4.22 -11.41 6.85
CA THR A 249 4.51 -10.29 5.93
C THR A 249 5.56 -9.29 6.42
N ALA A 250 5.94 -9.34 7.69
CA ALA A 250 6.89 -8.42 8.30
C ALA A 250 8.30 -9.05 8.40
N GLU A 251 9.21 -8.36 9.08
CA GLU A 251 10.58 -8.80 9.33
C GLU A 251 10.64 -9.92 10.36
N VAL A 252 11.80 -10.57 10.44
CA VAL A 252 12.04 -11.62 11.44
C VAL A 252 11.95 -11.05 12.85
N ASP A 253 11.36 -11.84 13.73
CA ASP A 253 11.21 -11.51 15.13
C ASP A 253 12.55 -11.38 15.89
N ILE A 254 12.69 -10.39 16.78
CA ILE A 254 13.92 -10.13 17.56
C ILE A 254 14.30 -11.35 18.41
N LEU A 255 13.36 -11.91 19.16
CA LEU A 255 13.60 -13.06 20.03
C LEU A 255 13.88 -14.34 19.21
N THR A 256 13.23 -14.48 18.06
CA THR A 256 13.51 -15.57 17.11
C THR A 256 14.93 -15.50 16.57
N MET A 257 15.38 -14.32 16.15
CA MET A 257 16.74 -14.16 15.65
C MET A 257 17.79 -14.30 16.75
N TRP A 258 17.51 -13.78 17.95
CA TRP A 258 18.33 -14.06 19.15
C TRP A 258 18.47 -15.56 19.40
N HIS A 259 17.36 -16.31 19.34
CA HIS A 259 17.37 -17.76 19.50
C HIS A 259 18.20 -18.45 18.41
N ARG A 260 18.05 -18.01 17.15
CA ARG A 260 18.82 -18.54 16.01
C ARG A 260 20.33 -18.41 16.19
N LEU A 261 20.80 -17.35 16.85
CA LEU A 261 22.24 -17.11 17.05
C LEU A 261 22.84 -17.92 18.21
N ARG A 262 22.02 -18.55 19.06
CA ARG A 262 22.51 -19.39 20.16
C ARG A 262 23.34 -20.56 19.63
N GLY A 263 24.51 -20.79 20.21
CA GLY A 263 25.44 -21.84 19.78
C GLY A 263 26.26 -21.48 18.53
N THR A 264 26.20 -20.23 18.06
CA THR A 264 27.06 -19.70 17.00
C THR A 264 28.12 -18.74 17.57
N ASP A 265 28.99 -18.23 16.71
CA ASP A 265 29.98 -17.20 17.08
C ASP A 265 29.40 -15.78 17.19
N TYR A 266 28.09 -15.61 16.94
CA TYR A 266 27.41 -14.32 16.88
C TYR A 266 26.40 -14.15 18.03
N THR A 267 26.07 -12.90 18.36
CA THR A 267 25.05 -12.57 19.37
C THR A 267 24.39 -11.23 19.06
N LEU A 268 23.10 -11.07 19.40
CA LEU A 268 22.46 -9.75 19.44
C LEU A 268 22.81 -8.99 20.72
N ASP A 269 23.31 -9.69 21.76
CA ASP A 269 23.68 -9.10 23.06
C ASP A 269 22.52 -8.34 23.72
N ILE A 270 21.38 -9.03 23.83
CA ILE A 270 20.14 -8.53 24.44
C ILE A 270 19.79 -9.26 25.73
N ASP A 271 19.05 -8.58 26.61
CA ASP A 271 18.37 -9.18 27.75
C ASP A 271 16.99 -9.69 27.33
N HIS A 272 16.91 -10.96 26.92
CA HIS A 272 15.69 -11.58 26.39
C HIS A 272 14.47 -11.45 27.30
N GLU A 273 14.63 -11.38 28.64
CA GLU A 273 13.50 -11.20 29.57
C GLU A 273 12.90 -9.79 29.44
N LYS A 274 13.73 -8.76 29.21
CA LYS A 274 13.22 -7.41 28.90
C LYS A 274 12.45 -7.39 27.59
N TYR A 275 12.96 -8.04 26.55
CA TYR A 275 12.28 -8.09 25.25
C TYR A 275 10.98 -8.89 25.30
N LEU A 276 10.93 -10.00 26.06
CA LEU A 276 9.67 -10.72 26.33
C LEU A 276 8.61 -9.80 26.97
N ASN A 277 9.02 -8.93 27.90
CA ASN A 277 8.11 -7.98 28.53
C ASN A 277 7.65 -6.88 27.56
N VAL A 278 8.56 -6.31 26.76
CA VAL A 278 8.22 -5.28 25.77
C VAL A 278 7.29 -5.86 24.69
N GLU A 279 7.56 -7.05 24.17
CA GLU A 279 6.69 -7.74 23.21
C GLU A 279 5.30 -8.03 23.80
N SER A 280 5.24 -8.49 25.05
CA SER A 280 3.94 -8.71 25.74
C SER A 280 3.13 -7.42 25.83
N MET A 281 3.78 -6.31 26.19
CA MET A 281 3.17 -4.99 26.22
C MET A 281 2.73 -4.54 24.81
N PHE A 282 3.54 -4.82 23.79
CA PHE A 282 3.25 -4.44 22.42
C PHE A 282 2.02 -5.17 21.88
N ILE A 283 1.92 -6.48 22.14
CA ILE A 283 0.76 -7.31 21.80
C ILE A 283 -0.51 -6.74 22.44
N GLU A 284 -0.45 -6.35 23.72
CA GLU A 284 -1.59 -5.75 24.43
C GLU A 284 -2.05 -4.44 23.76
N HIS A 285 -1.12 -3.54 23.45
CA HIS A 285 -1.46 -2.24 22.84
C HIS A 285 -2.03 -2.41 21.42
N MET A 286 -1.61 -3.44 20.71
CA MET A 286 -2.01 -3.70 19.32
C MET A 286 -3.26 -4.59 19.18
N ASP A 287 -3.75 -5.27 20.23
CA ASP A 287 -4.88 -6.22 20.14
C ASP A 287 -6.17 -5.60 19.59
N LYS A 288 -6.37 -4.28 19.81
CA LYS A 288 -7.54 -3.56 19.28
C LYS A 288 -7.52 -3.38 17.76
N TYR A 289 -6.35 -3.48 17.11
CA TYR A 289 -6.21 -3.33 15.67
C TYR A 289 -6.56 -4.64 14.95
N TYR A 290 -7.27 -4.52 13.84
CA TYR A 290 -7.53 -5.68 12.99
C TYR A 290 -6.25 -6.13 12.31
N MET A 291 -5.87 -7.39 12.52
CA MET A 291 -4.77 -8.03 11.80
C MET A 291 -5.32 -8.89 10.64
N PRO A 292 -4.99 -8.57 9.38
CA PRO A 292 -5.29 -9.45 8.25
C PRO A 292 -4.66 -10.83 8.44
N PRO A 293 -5.36 -11.94 8.11
CA PRO A 293 -4.81 -13.28 8.24
C PRO A 293 -3.47 -13.47 7.52
N GLU A 294 -3.33 -12.93 6.31
CA GLU A 294 -2.10 -13.05 5.52
C GLU A 294 -0.90 -12.38 6.17
N ALA A 295 -1.12 -11.41 7.06
CA ALA A 295 -0.03 -10.72 7.73
C ALA A 295 0.78 -11.66 8.65
N LYS A 296 0.12 -12.70 9.19
CA LYS A 296 0.66 -13.63 10.20
C LYS A 296 1.23 -14.92 9.62
N GLU A 297 1.06 -15.16 8.33
CA GLU A 297 1.35 -16.46 7.70
C GLU A 297 2.50 -16.38 6.71
N VAL A 298 3.32 -17.43 6.69
CA VAL A 298 4.27 -17.65 5.60
C VAL A 298 3.48 -18.02 4.34
N ASN A 299 3.78 -17.32 3.24
CA ASN A 299 3.20 -17.59 1.94
C ASN A 299 4.28 -18.12 0.97
N PRO A 300 4.32 -19.44 0.72
CA PRO A 300 5.33 -20.06 -0.14
C PRO A 300 5.14 -19.74 -1.64
N VAL A 301 4.07 -19.04 -2.01
CA VAL A 301 3.84 -18.60 -3.40
C VAL A 301 4.58 -17.30 -3.73
N ILE A 302 4.99 -16.52 -2.72
CA ILE A 302 5.65 -15.22 -2.91
C ILE A 302 6.97 -15.29 -3.70
N PRO A 303 7.84 -16.30 -3.53
CA PRO A 303 9.01 -16.48 -4.41
C PRO A 303 8.67 -16.57 -5.89
N PHE A 304 7.43 -16.89 -6.25
CA PHE A 304 6.99 -16.99 -7.63
C PHE A 304 6.30 -15.74 -8.16
N SER A 305 6.13 -14.71 -7.34
CA SER A 305 5.52 -13.44 -7.70
C SER A 305 5.96 -12.44 -6.63
N PRO A 306 7.06 -11.70 -6.85
CA PRO A 306 7.77 -10.99 -5.80
C PRO A 306 6.92 -9.83 -5.29
N MET A 307 5.99 -10.11 -4.38
CA MET A 307 5.07 -9.14 -3.80
C MET A 307 5.53 -8.84 -2.39
N PRO A 308 5.91 -7.58 -2.09
CA PRO A 308 6.21 -7.15 -0.73
C PRO A 308 5.07 -7.43 0.24
N GLY A 309 5.41 -7.67 1.51
CA GLY A 309 4.43 -8.00 2.55
C GLY A 309 3.30 -6.97 2.66
N GLY A 310 3.64 -5.69 2.82
CA GLY A 310 2.63 -4.62 2.87
C GLY A 310 1.84 -4.44 1.56
N ALA A 311 2.38 -4.82 0.41
CA ALA A 311 1.64 -4.83 -0.84
C ALA A 311 0.66 -6.01 -0.91
N LEU A 312 1.05 -7.17 -0.37
CA LEU A 312 0.19 -8.34 -0.25
C LEU A 312 -1.04 -8.03 0.59
N THR A 313 -0.85 -7.58 1.84
CA THR A 313 -1.96 -7.30 2.77
C THR A 313 -2.88 -6.21 2.24
N ALA A 314 -2.31 -5.13 1.68
CA ALA A 314 -3.12 -4.05 1.11
C ALA A 314 -3.92 -4.52 -0.11
N ASN A 315 -3.31 -5.25 -1.04
CA ASN A 315 -4.00 -5.67 -2.26
C ASN A 315 -5.03 -6.76 -1.99
N THR A 316 -4.75 -7.78 -1.17
CA THR A 316 -5.77 -8.79 -0.86
C THR A 316 -6.95 -8.19 -0.10
N GLN A 317 -6.72 -7.20 0.78
CA GLN A 317 -7.80 -6.47 1.43
C GLN A 317 -8.66 -5.69 0.43
N MET A 318 -8.04 -4.93 -0.50
CA MET A 318 -8.80 -4.23 -1.53
C MET A 318 -9.57 -5.21 -2.42
N MET A 319 -9.00 -6.36 -2.74
CA MET A 319 -9.70 -7.39 -3.51
C MET A 319 -10.91 -7.97 -2.75
N ARG A 320 -10.84 -8.11 -1.42
CA ARG A 320 -12.01 -8.50 -0.60
C ARG A 320 -13.09 -7.44 -0.61
N ASP A 321 -12.70 -6.18 -0.46
CA ASP A 321 -13.63 -5.05 -0.41
C ASP A 321 -14.41 -4.91 -1.73
N HIS A 322 -13.85 -5.39 -2.86
CA HIS A 322 -14.46 -5.39 -4.18
C HIS A 322 -14.92 -6.75 -4.71
N ASP A 323 -14.97 -7.80 -3.88
CA ASP A 323 -15.36 -9.16 -4.28
C ASP A 323 -14.56 -9.75 -5.47
N THR A 324 -13.28 -9.38 -5.55
CA THR A 324 -12.35 -9.80 -6.62
C THR A 324 -11.25 -10.73 -6.14
N LEU A 325 -11.25 -11.13 -4.86
CA LEU A 325 -10.19 -11.97 -4.27
C LEU A 325 -10.00 -13.29 -5.02
N HIS A 326 -11.05 -13.83 -5.63
CA HIS A 326 -11.01 -15.05 -6.43
C HIS A 326 -10.07 -14.96 -7.65
N PHE A 327 -9.74 -13.74 -8.13
CA PHE A 327 -8.75 -13.54 -9.20
C PHE A 327 -7.29 -13.64 -8.72
N PHE A 328 -7.04 -13.57 -7.42
CA PHE A 328 -5.68 -13.45 -6.87
C PHE A 328 -4.68 -14.51 -7.39
N PRO A 329 -5.02 -15.82 -7.47
CA PRO A 329 -4.10 -16.82 -8.00
C PRO A 329 -3.63 -16.53 -9.43
N GLU A 330 -4.52 -16.02 -10.27
CA GLU A 330 -4.23 -15.70 -11.66
C GLU A 330 -3.45 -14.39 -11.79
N VAL A 331 -3.72 -13.40 -10.93
CA VAL A 331 -2.93 -12.17 -10.84
C VAL A 331 -1.46 -12.48 -10.49
N ILE A 332 -1.22 -13.34 -9.50
CA ILE A 332 0.12 -13.80 -9.12
C ILE A 332 0.83 -14.48 -10.30
N ARG A 333 0.12 -15.30 -11.08
CA ARG A 333 0.67 -15.94 -12.27
C ARG A 333 1.06 -14.91 -13.34
N ASN A 334 0.19 -13.94 -13.62
CA ASN A 334 0.42 -12.89 -14.61
C ASN A 334 1.53 -11.92 -14.18
N MET A 335 1.75 -11.72 -12.89
CA MET A 335 2.80 -10.84 -12.37
C MET A 335 4.21 -11.28 -12.81
N ARG A 336 4.46 -12.58 -13.00
CA ARG A 336 5.76 -13.08 -13.52
C ARG A 336 6.10 -12.50 -14.90
N GLU A 337 5.13 -12.51 -15.80
CA GLU A 337 5.30 -11.97 -17.15
C GLU A 337 5.46 -10.44 -17.11
N VAL A 338 4.67 -9.78 -16.25
CA VAL A 338 4.71 -8.32 -16.08
C VAL A 338 6.08 -7.85 -15.55
N VAL A 339 6.70 -8.58 -14.62
CA VAL A 339 8.07 -8.31 -14.15
C VAL A 339 9.08 -8.47 -15.29
N ALA A 340 9.01 -9.59 -16.00
CA ALA A 340 9.95 -9.90 -17.09
C ALA A 340 9.88 -8.88 -18.22
N LYS A 341 8.67 -8.48 -18.63
CA LYS A 341 8.45 -7.49 -19.69
C LYS A 341 8.67 -6.05 -19.24
N GLY A 342 8.69 -5.80 -17.93
CA GLY A 342 8.83 -4.47 -17.34
C GLY A 342 10.28 -4.02 -17.13
N GLY A 343 11.27 -4.83 -17.52
CA GLY A 343 12.68 -4.50 -17.36
C GLY A 343 13.27 -4.81 -15.98
N PHE A 344 12.61 -5.70 -15.21
CA PHE A 344 13.13 -6.23 -13.93
C PHE A 344 13.44 -5.19 -12.85
N GLY A 345 12.65 -4.12 -12.73
CA GLY A 345 12.70 -3.27 -11.53
C GLY A 345 12.45 -4.08 -10.25
N ALA A 346 13.14 -3.73 -9.16
CA ALA A 346 12.93 -4.37 -7.86
C ALA A 346 11.50 -4.11 -7.39
N SER A 347 10.81 -5.16 -6.96
CA SER A 347 9.43 -5.06 -6.50
C SER A 347 9.37 -4.45 -5.12
N VAL A 348 9.36 -3.12 -5.08
CA VAL A 348 9.19 -2.26 -3.93
C VAL A 348 8.39 -1.04 -4.40
N THR A 349 7.72 -0.33 -3.49
CA THR A 349 6.91 0.84 -3.88
C THR A 349 7.74 1.87 -4.68
N PRO A 350 7.25 2.37 -5.83
CA PRO A 350 5.93 2.14 -6.41
C PRO A 350 5.84 0.94 -7.39
N VAL A 351 6.98 0.37 -7.80
CA VAL A 351 7.09 -0.69 -8.81
C VAL A 351 6.28 -1.94 -8.46
N SER A 352 6.27 -2.36 -7.18
CA SER A 352 5.45 -3.50 -6.74
C SER A 352 3.96 -3.29 -7.02
N GLN A 353 3.46 -2.06 -6.84
CA GLN A 353 2.08 -1.72 -7.15
C GLN A 353 1.83 -1.67 -8.65
N PHE A 354 2.78 -1.16 -9.44
CA PHE A 354 2.68 -1.16 -10.91
C PHE A 354 2.58 -2.57 -11.47
N TYR A 355 3.42 -3.49 -10.97
CA TYR A 355 3.38 -4.89 -11.35
C TYR A 355 2.06 -5.55 -10.97
N PHE A 356 1.59 -5.34 -9.74
CA PHE A 356 0.31 -5.89 -9.30
C PHE A 356 -0.86 -5.37 -10.15
N GLN A 357 -0.92 -4.05 -10.35
CA GLN A 357 -2.00 -3.39 -11.08
C GLN A 357 -2.05 -3.82 -12.55
N GLN A 358 -0.89 -3.89 -13.21
CA GLN A 358 -0.82 -4.38 -14.59
C GLN A 358 -1.18 -5.86 -14.67
N ALA A 359 -0.77 -6.69 -13.70
CA ALA A 359 -1.16 -8.09 -13.63
C ALA A 359 -2.66 -8.27 -13.40
N PHE A 360 -3.27 -7.44 -12.55
CA PHE A 360 -4.71 -7.42 -12.31
C PHE A 360 -5.48 -7.04 -13.56
N ALA A 361 -5.06 -5.99 -14.28
CA ALA A 361 -5.63 -5.62 -15.56
C ALA A 361 -5.53 -6.75 -16.60
N ASN A 362 -4.36 -7.41 -16.69
CA ASN A 362 -4.17 -8.56 -17.57
C ASN A 362 -5.11 -9.74 -17.22
N THR A 363 -5.41 -9.95 -15.94
CA THR A 363 -6.34 -10.98 -15.48
C THR A 363 -7.79 -10.64 -15.82
N VAL A 364 -8.24 -9.41 -15.56
CA VAL A 364 -9.65 -9.04 -15.66
C VAL A 364 -10.04 -8.63 -17.09
N GLN A 365 -9.19 -7.88 -17.79
CA GLN A 365 -9.49 -7.31 -19.11
C GLN A 365 -8.85 -8.13 -20.25
N GLY A 366 -7.88 -8.97 -19.92
CA GLY A 366 -7.12 -9.80 -20.84
C GLY A 366 -5.70 -9.27 -21.06
N PRO A 367 -4.77 -10.14 -21.49
CA PRO A 367 -3.34 -9.81 -21.53
C PRO A 367 -3.05 -8.58 -22.40
N TRP A 368 -2.39 -7.58 -21.81
CA TRP A 368 -1.85 -6.39 -22.49
C TRP A 368 -2.88 -5.55 -23.27
N LYS A 369 -4.18 -5.77 -23.09
CA LYS A 369 -5.22 -4.94 -23.71
C LYS A 369 -5.23 -3.53 -23.15
N LYS A 370 -4.93 -3.39 -21.87
CA LYS A 370 -4.82 -2.11 -21.17
C LYS A 370 -3.45 -2.00 -20.51
N ILE A 371 -2.74 -0.93 -20.81
CA ILE A 371 -1.57 -0.51 -20.04
C ILE A 371 -2.04 0.38 -18.89
N VAL A 372 -1.66 0.00 -17.67
CA VAL A 372 -1.87 0.82 -16.48
C VAL A 372 -0.86 1.96 -16.49
N ASP A 373 -1.32 3.19 -16.22
CA ASP A 373 -0.52 4.43 -16.35
C ASP A 373 0.84 4.35 -15.64
N GLY A 374 0.87 3.92 -14.37
CA GLY A 374 2.12 3.80 -13.62
C GLY A 374 3.12 2.82 -14.23
N TYR A 375 2.65 1.64 -14.67
CA TYR A 375 3.50 0.66 -15.34
C TYR A 375 3.98 1.15 -16.71
N GLY A 376 3.09 1.77 -17.50
CA GLY A 376 3.41 2.33 -18.80
C GLY A 376 4.45 3.45 -18.72
N ARG A 377 4.27 4.40 -17.80
CA ARG A 377 5.25 5.47 -17.55
C ARG A 377 6.60 4.92 -17.09
N MET A 378 6.62 3.84 -16.31
CA MET A 378 7.86 3.17 -15.89
C MET A 378 8.61 2.59 -17.08
N VAL A 379 7.95 1.81 -17.94
CA VAL A 379 8.61 1.22 -19.13
C VAL A 379 8.98 2.26 -20.20
N LEU A 380 8.33 3.43 -20.17
CA LEU A 380 8.68 4.58 -21.02
C LEU A 380 9.82 5.44 -20.45
N GLY A 381 10.31 5.16 -19.23
CA GLY A 381 11.46 5.86 -18.63
C GLY A 381 11.12 7.07 -17.76
N TYR A 382 9.84 7.37 -17.51
CA TYR A 382 9.43 8.53 -16.69
C TYR A 382 9.67 8.34 -15.19
N PHE A 383 10.03 7.13 -14.75
CA PHE A 383 10.47 6.83 -13.38
C PHE A 383 11.98 6.59 -13.26
N GLY A 384 12.73 6.72 -14.36
CA GLY A 384 14.14 6.37 -14.45
C GLY A 384 14.38 5.15 -15.34
N LYS A 385 15.63 4.72 -15.40
CA LYS A 385 16.07 3.61 -16.24
C LYS A 385 15.83 2.28 -15.52
N THR A 386 15.13 1.37 -16.17
CA THR A 386 14.93 0.00 -15.69
C THR A 386 16.25 -0.82 -15.73
N PRO A 387 16.41 -1.84 -14.85
CA PRO A 387 17.59 -2.69 -14.84
C PRO A 387 17.96 -3.36 -16.17
N ALA A 388 16.94 -3.74 -16.95
CA ALA A 388 17.09 -4.17 -18.34
C ALA A 388 16.11 -3.42 -19.24
N GLU A 389 16.35 -3.45 -20.55
CA GLU A 389 15.43 -2.91 -21.54
C GLU A 389 14.07 -3.63 -21.43
N PRO A 390 12.95 -2.89 -21.28
CA PRO A 390 11.61 -3.48 -21.27
C PRO A 390 11.27 -4.12 -22.61
N ASP A 391 10.24 -4.96 -22.63
CA ASP A 391 9.77 -5.63 -23.84
C ASP A 391 9.32 -4.59 -24.89
N PRO A 392 9.87 -4.61 -26.13
CA PRO A 392 9.57 -3.58 -27.13
C PRO A 392 8.10 -3.46 -27.50
N GLU A 393 7.33 -4.55 -27.45
CA GLU A 393 5.89 -4.51 -27.74
C GLU A 393 5.14 -3.82 -26.60
N VAL A 394 5.54 -4.08 -25.35
CA VAL A 394 4.96 -3.39 -24.19
C VAL A 394 5.29 -1.90 -24.21
N VAL A 395 6.51 -1.52 -24.59
CA VAL A 395 6.90 -0.10 -24.78
C VAL A 395 6.04 0.56 -25.85
N ARG A 396 5.84 -0.10 -27.01
CA ARG A 396 4.98 0.40 -28.09
C ARG A 396 3.54 0.61 -27.62
N LEU A 397 2.96 -0.40 -26.94
CA LEU A 397 1.61 -0.31 -26.39
C LEU A 397 1.47 0.80 -25.34
N ALA A 398 2.48 0.97 -24.48
CA ALA A 398 2.50 2.03 -23.48
C ALA A 398 2.53 3.41 -24.13
N ALA A 399 3.38 3.60 -25.15
CA ALA A 399 3.48 4.86 -25.88
C ALA A 399 2.17 5.22 -26.57
N GLU A 400 1.56 4.26 -27.28
CA GLU A 400 0.29 4.46 -27.98
C GLU A 400 -0.88 4.74 -27.04
N GLN A 401 -1.02 3.96 -25.96
CA GLN A 401 -2.17 4.10 -25.06
C GLN A 401 -2.07 5.31 -24.11
N LEU A 402 -0.86 5.74 -23.76
CA LEU A 402 -0.65 6.90 -22.90
C LEU A 402 -0.40 8.20 -23.68
N GLY A 403 -0.15 8.12 -24.99
CA GLY A 403 0.20 9.28 -25.82
C GLY A 403 1.52 9.92 -25.38
N LEU A 404 2.47 9.10 -24.92
CA LEU A 404 3.77 9.53 -24.39
C LEU A 404 4.90 8.88 -25.18
N GLU A 405 5.92 9.65 -25.50
CA GLU A 405 7.13 9.12 -26.13
C GLU A 405 8.08 8.50 -25.09
N PRO A 406 8.78 7.41 -25.41
CA PRO A 406 9.86 6.91 -24.57
C PRO A 406 10.91 8.00 -24.30
N THR A 407 11.42 8.07 -23.08
CA THR A 407 12.39 9.08 -22.65
C THR A 407 13.57 8.46 -21.90
N VAL A 408 14.73 9.10 -22.03
CA VAL A 408 15.95 8.80 -21.26
C VAL A 408 16.38 9.96 -20.36
N GLN A 409 15.59 11.04 -20.36
CA GLN A 409 15.86 12.24 -19.58
C GLN A 409 15.89 11.93 -18.09
N ASP A 410 16.63 12.73 -17.34
CA ASP A 410 16.65 12.62 -15.89
C ASP A 410 15.28 12.98 -15.31
N VAL A 411 14.79 12.15 -14.38
CA VAL A 411 13.47 12.33 -13.74
C VAL A 411 13.37 13.68 -13.04
N HIS A 412 14.45 14.14 -12.41
CA HIS A 412 14.47 15.42 -11.73
C HIS A 412 14.34 16.59 -12.71
N ASP A 413 14.99 16.50 -13.88
CA ASP A 413 14.89 17.54 -14.91
C ASP A 413 13.46 17.63 -15.48
N ILE A 414 12.78 16.48 -15.63
CA ILE A 414 11.37 16.44 -16.00
C ILE A 414 10.53 17.11 -14.91
N ASN A 415 10.74 16.75 -13.64
CA ASN A 415 9.97 17.27 -12.51
C ASN A 415 10.17 18.78 -12.31
N ASP A 416 11.39 19.29 -12.45
CA ASP A 416 11.70 20.71 -12.28
C ASP A 416 11.05 21.60 -13.35
N ARG A 417 10.75 21.04 -14.53
CA ARG A 417 10.00 21.75 -15.59
C ARG A 417 8.49 21.59 -15.45
N HIS A 418 8.02 20.69 -14.59
CA HIS A 418 6.59 20.41 -14.45
C HIS A 418 5.91 21.56 -13.69
N PRO A 419 4.92 22.25 -14.29
CA PRO A 419 4.31 23.44 -13.68
C PRO A 419 3.51 23.13 -12.40
N ASP A 420 3.12 21.86 -12.24
CA ASP A 420 2.35 21.38 -11.09
C ASP A 420 3.20 20.73 -9.98
N LEU A 421 4.53 20.86 -10.06
CA LEU A 421 5.46 20.44 -9.01
C LEU A 421 6.22 21.66 -8.47
N GLY A 422 6.96 21.46 -7.38
CA GLY A 422 7.76 22.53 -6.78
C GLY A 422 7.14 23.19 -5.57
N VAL A 423 8.01 23.87 -4.82
CA VAL A 423 7.66 24.66 -3.65
C VAL A 423 6.67 25.76 -4.02
N GLU A 424 6.89 26.47 -5.14
CA GLU A 424 6.04 27.61 -5.51
C GLU A 424 4.63 27.18 -5.95
N HIS A 425 4.50 26.07 -6.68
CA HIS A 425 3.19 25.52 -7.03
C HIS A 425 2.38 25.20 -5.77
N ASN A 426 2.98 24.45 -4.84
CA ASN A 426 2.31 24.03 -3.60
C ASN A 426 2.03 25.22 -2.67
N ARG A 427 2.91 26.22 -2.64
CA ARG A 427 2.67 27.49 -1.95
C ARG A 427 1.43 28.21 -2.49
N LYS A 428 1.27 28.25 -3.82
CA LYS A 428 0.08 28.83 -4.46
C LYS A 428 -1.19 28.08 -4.06
N LEU A 429 -1.19 26.74 -4.07
CA LEU A 429 -2.33 25.92 -3.63
C LEU A 429 -2.75 26.24 -2.19
N LEU A 430 -1.79 26.39 -1.28
CA LEU A 430 -2.08 26.77 0.10
C LEU A 430 -2.69 28.17 0.20
N ARG A 431 -2.16 29.14 -0.55
CA ARG A 431 -2.70 30.51 -0.59
C ARG A 431 -4.14 30.55 -1.08
N GLU A 432 -4.45 29.81 -2.15
CA GLU A 432 -5.81 29.68 -2.69
C GLU A 432 -6.76 28.99 -1.71
N ALA A 433 -6.25 28.02 -0.94
CA ALA A 433 -6.98 27.36 0.15
C ALA A 433 -7.04 28.19 1.45
N HIS A 434 -6.44 29.38 1.50
CA HIS A 434 -6.33 30.22 2.71
C HIS A 434 -5.63 29.51 3.88
N LEU A 435 -4.68 28.63 3.57
CA LEU A 435 -3.88 27.88 4.53
C LEU A 435 -2.50 28.54 4.76
N PRO A 436 -1.88 28.37 5.94
CA PRO A 436 -0.53 28.90 6.19
C PRO A 436 0.51 28.33 5.23
N GLU A 437 1.34 29.20 4.64
CA GLU A 437 2.41 28.86 3.69
C GLU A 437 3.71 28.43 4.42
N THR A 438 3.61 27.53 5.42
CA THR A 438 4.78 26.98 6.13
C THR A 438 5.48 25.91 5.31
N ASP A 439 6.75 25.66 5.58
CA ASP A 439 7.53 24.60 4.93
C ASP A 439 6.87 23.21 5.11
N GLU A 440 6.35 22.92 6.31
CA GLU A 440 5.60 21.69 6.58
C GLU A 440 4.36 21.57 5.72
N ASN A 441 3.54 22.63 5.63
CA ASN A 441 2.31 22.61 4.84
C ASN A 441 2.60 22.51 3.35
N ILE A 442 3.65 23.17 2.86
CA ILE A 442 4.11 23.06 1.46
C ILE A 442 4.51 21.62 1.18
N PHE A 443 5.25 21.00 2.10
CA PHE A 443 5.68 19.62 1.95
C PHE A 443 4.52 18.62 2.02
N ILE A 444 3.55 18.83 2.93
CA ILE A 444 2.32 18.05 2.99
C ILE A 444 1.55 18.19 1.69
N ALA A 445 1.35 19.40 1.17
CA ALA A 445 0.68 19.62 -0.12
C ALA A 445 1.37 18.86 -1.25
N ALA A 446 2.71 18.95 -1.34
CA ALA A 446 3.49 18.31 -2.40
C ALA A 446 3.47 16.78 -2.35
N THR A 447 3.54 16.20 -1.15
CA THR A 447 3.71 14.74 -0.98
C THR A 447 2.40 13.98 -0.77
N CYS A 448 1.39 14.64 -0.23
CA CYS A 448 0.06 14.09 0.05
C CYS A 448 -1.03 14.59 -0.92
N GLY A 449 -0.74 15.58 -1.77
CA GLY A 449 -1.64 16.12 -2.78
C GLY A 449 -2.96 16.65 -2.18
N ALA A 450 -4.06 16.44 -2.90
CA ALA A 450 -5.40 16.88 -2.49
C ALA A 450 -5.81 16.37 -1.09
N LYS A 451 -5.43 15.14 -0.72
CA LYS A 451 -5.72 14.58 0.61
C LYS A 451 -4.93 15.29 1.72
N GLY A 452 -3.72 15.77 1.42
CA GLY A 452 -2.95 16.61 2.34
C GLY A 452 -3.62 17.97 2.57
N ILE A 453 -4.06 18.62 1.48
CA ILE A 453 -4.80 19.89 1.56
C ILE A 453 -6.14 19.71 2.31
N ALA A 454 -6.86 18.61 2.08
CA ALA A 454 -8.09 18.28 2.79
C ALA A 454 -7.85 18.14 4.30
N PHE A 455 -6.80 17.42 4.70
CA PHE A 455 -6.38 17.30 6.10
C PHE A 455 -6.09 18.66 6.75
N LEU A 456 -5.36 19.54 6.05
CA LEU A 456 -5.03 20.88 6.53
C LEU A 456 -6.28 21.77 6.69
N ASN A 457 -7.31 21.54 5.87
CA ASN A 457 -8.63 22.19 5.99
C ASN A 457 -9.54 21.56 7.06
N GLY A 458 -9.08 20.52 7.76
CA GLY A 458 -9.82 19.86 8.83
C GLY A 458 -10.63 18.64 8.41
N ASP A 459 -10.61 18.25 7.13
CA ASP A 459 -11.18 16.97 6.67
C ASP A 459 -10.23 15.83 6.99
N LYS A 460 -10.50 15.15 8.11
CA LYS A 460 -9.65 14.10 8.69
C LYS A 460 -10.45 12.81 8.82
N PRO A 461 -10.70 12.05 7.74
CA PRO A 461 -11.42 10.79 7.85
C PRO A 461 -10.59 9.76 8.63
N LEU A 462 -11.27 8.94 9.44
CA LEU A 462 -10.63 7.82 10.13
C LEU A 462 -10.60 6.61 9.20
N GLY A 463 -9.41 6.09 8.94
CA GLY A 463 -9.20 4.90 8.09
C GLY A 463 -8.58 3.72 8.82
N ILE A 464 -8.44 3.78 10.15
CA ILE A 464 -7.94 2.68 10.98
C ILE A 464 -8.99 1.58 11.03
N ARG A 465 -8.58 0.32 10.86
CA ARG A 465 -9.44 -0.85 11.01
C ARG A 465 -9.27 -1.42 12.42
N TYR A 466 -10.25 -1.21 13.28
CA TYR A 466 -10.27 -1.87 14.58
C TYR A 466 -10.96 -3.23 14.49
N LYS A 467 -10.51 -4.17 15.32
CA LYS A 467 -11.01 -5.53 15.38
C LYS A 467 -12.52 -5.58 15.59
N LYS A 468 -13.03 -4.78 16.54
CA LYS A 468 -14.46 -4.65 16.86
C LYS A 468 -15.31 -4.22 15.65
N ASP A 469 -14.76 -3.35 14.79
CA ASP A 469 -15.51 -2.80 13.66
C ASP A 469 -15.63 -3.86 12.56
N VAL A 470 -14.53 -4.59 12.30
CA VAL A 470 -14.52 -5.70 11.34
C VAL A 470 -15.38 -6.87 11.81
N GLU A 471 -15.38 -7.17 13.11
CA GLU A 471 -16.27 -8.20 13.69
C GLU A 471 -17.75 -7.82 13.53
N ALA A 472 -18.11 -6.57 13.82
CA ALA A 472 -19.47 -6.07 13.62
C ALA A 472 -19.90 -6.09 12.15
N GLU A 473 -19.02 -5.73 11.21
CA GLU A 473 -19.27 -5.83 9.77
C GLU A 473 -19.48 -7.29 9.33
N ALA A 474 -18.71 -8.23 9.87
CA ALA A 474 -18.85 -9.65 9.56
C ALA A 474 -20.14 -10.26 10.11
N GLU A 475 -20.57 -9.86 11.31
CA GLU A 475 -21.87 -10.25 11.88
C GLU A 475 -23.02 -9.70 11.05
N ALA A 476 -22.98 -8.42 10.67
CA ALA A 476 -24.00 -7.81 9.81
C ALA A 476 -24.15 -8.54 8.47
N LYS A 477 -23.03 -8.95 7.85
CA LYS A 477 -23.05 -9.74 6.60
C LYS A 477 -23.65 -11.14 6.80
N LYS A 478 -23.38 -11.80 7.93
CA LYS A 478 -23.99 -13.11 8.25
C LYS A 478 -25.50 -12.99 8.45
N ASP A 479 -25.95 -11.96 9.16
CA ASP A 479 -27.36 -11.70 9.36
C ASP A 479 -28.06 -11.46 8.00
N GLU A 480 -27.44 -10.68 7.10
CA GLU A 480 -27.94 -10.50 5.72
C GLU A 480 -27.99 -11.81 4.91
N GLU A 481 -26.98 -12.68 5.04
CA GLU A 481 -26.96 -13.98 4.35
C GLU A 481 -27.97 -14.98 4.94
N GLU A 482 -28.13 -15.06 6.26
CA GLU A 482 -29.13 -15.91 6.91
C GLU A 482 -30.57 -15.45 6.58
N LEU A 483 -30.79 -14.14 6.46
CA LEU A 483 -32.04 -13.57 5.93
C LEU A 483 -32.28 -13.97 4.46
N LYS A 484 -31.23 -14.15 3.64
CA LYS A 484 -31.34 -14.64 2.25
C LYS A 484 -31.56 -16.16 2.15
N VAL A 485 -30.99 -16.97 3.07
CA VAL A 485 -31.03 -18.45 3.01
C VAL A 485 -32.30 -19.03 3.64
N THR A 486 -32.90 -18.39 4.65
CA THR A 486 -34.08 -18.91 5.36
C THR A 486 -35.42 -18.69 4.62
N SER A 487 -35.39 -18.28 3.35
CA SER A 487 -36.58 -17.98 2.55
C SER A 487 -37.27 -19.22 1.93
N SER A 488 -36.93 -20.46 2.31
CA SER A 488 -37.35 -21.65 1.53
C SER A 488 -38.14 -22.77 2.22
N SER A 489 -38.64 -22.69 3.47
CA SER A 489 -39.29 -23.91 4.06
C SER A 489 -40.32 -23.83 5.20
N LYS A 490 -41.03 -22.72 5.49
CA LYS A 490 -42.15 -22.74 6.48
C LYS A 490 -43.33 -21.83 6.10
N ALA A 491 -44.56 -22.25 6.45
CA ALA A 491 -45.81 -21.53 6.20
C ALA A 491 -45.97 -20.26 7.06
N LEU A 492 -46.49 -19.19 6.44
CA LEU A 492 -46.51 -17.80 6.96
C LEU A 492 -47.20 -17.56 8.32
N PRO A 493 -48.34 -18.19 8.67
CA PRO A 493 -49.08 -17.82 9.88
C PRO A 493 -48.38 -18.21 11.19
N GLU A 494 -47.67 -19.33 11.21
CA GLU A 494 -46.90 -19.80 12.38
C GLU A 494 -45.66 -18.93 12.62
N ARG A 495 -45.08 -18.42 11.52
CA ARG A 495 -43.86 -17.60 11.51
C ARG A 495 -44.09 -16.18 12.05
N LEU A 496 -45.24 -15.57 11.73
CA LEU A 496 -45.64 -14.27 12.27
C LEU A 496 -45.86 -14.30 13.78
N GLN A 497 -46.33 -15.42 14.34
CA GLN A 497 -46.52 -15.56 15.79
C GLN A 497 -45.20 -15.77 16.55
N GLU A 498 -44.21 -16.44 15.96
CA GLU A 498 -42.86 -16.58 16.54
C GLU A 498 -42.07 -15.26 16.51
N LEU A 499 -42.15 -14.48 15.43
CA LEU A 499 -41.51 -13.16 15.31
C LEU A 499 -42.04 -12.12 16.32
N ILE A 500 -43.24 -12.32 16.88
CA ILE A 500 -43.89 -11.42 17.84
C ILE A 500 -43.56 -11.79 19.30
N ARG A 501 -42.92 -12.94 19.57
CA ARG A 501 -42.64 -13.41 20.95
C ARG A 501 -41.24 -14.03 21.07
N PRO A 502 -40.28 -13.48 21.83
CA PRO A 502 -39.97 -12.08 22.16
C PRO A 502 -38.46 -11.77 21.95
N ALA A 503 -38.08 -10.80 21.12
CA ALA A 503 -36.72 -10.21 21.18
C ALA A 503 -36.63 -8.88 20.42
N THR A 504 -37.31 -7.82 20.88
CA THR A 504 -37.08 -6.48 20.33
C THR A 504 -37.10 -5.41 21.41
N ARG A 505 -35.91 -5.14 21.94
CA ARG A 505 -35.44 -3.76 21.90
C ARG A 505 -34.87 -3.53 20.51
N GLY A 506 -35.48 -2.64 19.72
CA GLY A 506 -34.77 -1.96 18.63
C GLY A 506 -35.28 -2.08 17.19
N LEU A 507 -36.17 -3.02 16.85
CA LEU A 507 -36.71 -3.08 15.47
C LEU A 507 -38.05 -2.33 15.39
N SER A 508 -37.99 -1.05 15.03
CA SER A 508 -39.13 -0.30 14.49
C SER A 508 -38.93 -0.12 12.98
N GLY A 509 -39.97 -0.38 12.19
CA GLY A 509 -39.87 -0.26 10.72
C GLY A 509 -40.97 -0.98 9.94
N ASN A 510 -41.01 -0.70 8.64
CA ASN A 510 -41.90 -1.36 7.68
C ASN A 510 -41.11 -2.41 6.90
N TYR A 511 -41.58 -3.65 6.89
CA TYR A 511 -40.92 -4.78 6.25
C TYR A 511 -41.85 -5.41 5.21
N LEU A 512 -41.36 -5.57 3.98
CA LEU A 512 -42.08 -6.36 2.98
C LEU A 512 -41.64 -7.83 3.09
N VAL A 513 -42.58 -8.70 3.42
CA VAL A 513 -42.35 -10.13 3.61
C VAL A 513 -43.07 -10.90 2.50
N MET A 514 -42.33 -11.69 1.72
CA MET A 514 -42.89 -12.57 0.69
C MET A 514 -43.00 -14.00 1.24
N VAL A 515 -44.17 -14.61 1.16
CA VAL A 515 -44.35 -16.06 1.45
C VAL A 515 -45.25 -16.72 0.42
N ASP A 516 -44.80 -17.87 -0.07
CA ASP A 516 -45.48 -18.68 -1.10
C ASP A 516 -45.90 -17.85 -2.33
N GLY A 517 -45.04 -16.93 -2.76
CA GLY A 517 -45.24 -16.07 -3.93
C GLY A 517 -46.23 -14.91 -3.73
N LYS A 518 -46.66 -14.65 -2.49
CA LYS A 518 -47.52 -13.50 -2.12
C LYS A 518 -46.79 -12.56 -1.18
N SER A 519 -46.81 -11.27 -1.51
CA SER A 519 -46.21 -10.21 -0.70
C SER A 519 -47.15 -9.74 0.41
N PHE A 520 -46.59 -9.40 1.56
CA PHE A 520 -47.29 -8.82 2.70
C PHE A 520 -46.48 -7.64 3.20
N ASN A 521 -47.14 -6.53 3.52
CA ASN A 521 -46.51 -5.40 4.19
C ASN A 521 -46.73 -5.57 5.70
N VAL A 522 -45.64 -5.65 6.45
CA VAL A 522 -45.63 -5.89 7.90
C VAL A 522 -45.06 -4.66 8.59
N VAL A 523 -45.90 -4.00 9.38
CA VAL A 523 -45.52 -2.81 10.16
C VAL A 523 -45.34 -3.23 11.61
N ILE A 524 -44.18 -2.90 12.20
CA ILE A 524 -43.88 -3.16 13.61
C ILE A 524 -43.70 -1.82 14.33
N ALA A 525 -44.64 -1.51 15.23
CA ALA A 525 -44.61 -0.34 16.09
C ALA A 525 -45.13 -0.72 17.50
N ASP A 526 -44.41 -0.29 18.54
CA ASP A 526 -44.80 -0.45 19.96
C ASP A 526 -45.23 -1.88 20.37
N GLY A 527 -44.51 -2.90 19.90
CA GLY A 527 -44.78 -4.29 20.25
C GLY A 527 -46.05 -4.87 19.63
N VAL A 528 -46.68 -4.15 18.70
CA VAL A 528 -47.84 -4.61 17.92
C VAL A 528 -47.41 -4.76 16.46
N ALA A 529 -47.66 -5.93 15.87
CA ALA A 529 -47.41 -6.19 14.46
C ALA A 529 -48.74 -6.28 13.70
N MET A 530 -48.85 -5.54 12.59
CA MET A 530 -49.98 -5.61 11.67
C MET A 530 -49.51 -6.04 10.29
N ALA A 531 -50.19 -7.02 9.70
CA ALA A 531 -49.89 -7.53 8.37
C ALA A 531 -51.12 -7.35 7.46
N GLN A 532 -50.91 -6.76 6.28
CA GLN A 532 -51.92 -6.66 5.23
C GLN A 532 -51.46 -7.40 3.97
N SER A 533 -52.35 -8.23 3.41
CA SER A 533 -52.15 -8.86 2.12
C SER A 533 -52.29 -7.82 1.00
N VAL A 534 -51.33 -7.78 0.08
CA VAL A 534 -51.44 -6.98 -1.13
C VAL A 534 -52.07 -7.81 -2.25
N ALA A 535 -53.12 -7.28 -2.88
CA ALA A 535 -53.80 -7.94 -3.98
C ALA A 535 -52.89 -8.00 -5.23
N PRO A 536 -53.06 -8.99 -6.13
CA PRO A 536 -52.27 -9.07 -7.34
C PRO A 536 -52.57 -7.85 -8.21
N GLY A 537 -51.59 -6.98 -8.37
CA GLY A 537 -51.76 -5.72 -9.08
C GLY A 537 -52.13 -4.54 -8.17
N MET A 538 -51.39 -4.31 -7.08
CA MET A 538 -50.91 -2.97 -6.68
C MET A 538 -49.90 -3.07 -5.51
N HIS A 539 -48.75 -2.43 -5.74
CA HIS A 539 -47.67 -2.01 -4.83
C HIS A 539 -47.10 -3.02 -3.81
N ALA A 540 -46.12 -3.80 -4.29
CA ALA A 540 -45.05 -4.31 -3.44
C ALA A 540 -43.96 -3.22 -3.30
N VAL A 541 -43.64 -2.82 -2.07
CA VAL A 541 -42.44 -2.04 -1.75
C VAL A 541 -41.24 -3.00 -1.76
N THR A 542 -40.44 -2.91 -2.81
CA THR A 542 -39.24 -3.71 -3.10
C THR A 542 -38.25 -3.79 -1.93
N ILE A 543 -37.98 -5.03 -1.49
CA ILE A 543 -36.67 -5.50 -0.99
C ILE A 543 -35.63 -5.13 -2.07
N PRO A 544 -34.37 -4.72 -1.78
CA PRO A 544 -33.37 -4.44 -2.80
C PRO A 544 -32.99 -5.74 -3.52
N GLN A 545 -33.81 -6.09 -4.51
CA GLN A 545 -33.44 -6.84 -5.68
C GLN A 545 -32.20 -6.14 -6.28
N MET A 546 -31.23 -6.91 -6.81
CA MET A 546 -30.45 -6.39 -7.93
C MET A 546 -31.44 -5.65 -8.82
N ALA A 547 -31.22 -4.33 -8.98
CA ALA A 547 -32.22 -3.46 -9.57
C ALA A 547 -32.77 -4.15 -10.83
N PRO A 548 -34.10 -4.26 -11.00
CA PRO A 548 -34.61 -4.62 -12.32
C PRO A 548 -33.92 -3.67 -13.27
N VAL A 549 -33.22 -4.21 -14.28
CA VAL A 549 -32.64 -3.41 -15.36
C VAL A 549 -33.81 -2.58 -15.86
N GLN A 550 -33.86 -1.29 -15.48
CA GLN A 550 -34.65 -0.34 -16.23
C GLN A 550 -34.16 -0.58 -17.65
N GLN A 551 -35.01 -1.09 -18.53
CA GLN A 551 -34.69 -1.17 -19.95
C GLN A 551 -34.61 0.27 -20.42
N HIS A 552 -33.46 0.87 -20.17
CA HIS A 552 -33.05 2.08 -20.83
C HIS A 552 -32.80 1.64 -22.27
N HIS A 553 -33.61 2.14 -23.20
CA HIS A 553 -33.56 1.81 -24.62
C HIS A 553 -32.33 2.41 -25.33
N GLY A 554 -31.28 2.73 -24.58
CA GLY A 554 -30.09 3.43 -25.03
C GLY A 554 -28.83 2.57 -24.99
N ILE A 555 -27.75 3.09 -25.58
CA ILE A 555 -26.44 2.46 -25.59
C ILE A 555 -25.86 2.53 -24.15
N PRO A 556 -25.56 1.39 -23.50
CA PRO A 556 -25.03 1.39 -22.14
C PRO A 556 -23.56 1.83 -22.14
N VAL A 557 -23.21 2.72 -21.22
CA VAL A 557 -21.83 2.99 -20.83
C VAL A 557 -21.53 2.14 -19.60
N THR A 558 -20.56 1.25 -19.71
CA THR A 558 -20.28 0.24 -18.67
C THR A 558 -19.00 0.53 -17.91
N ALA A 559 -18.96 0.12 -16.64
CA ALA A 559 -17.76 0.18 -15.83
C ALA A 559 -16.69 -0.79 -16.38
N PRO A 560 -15.45 -0.35 -16.66
CA PRO A 560 -14.42 -1.17 -17.30
C PRO A 560 -13.79 -2.21 -16.37
N MET A 561 -13.96 -2.05 -15.05
CA MET A 561 -13.46 -2.95 -14.01
C MET A 561 -14.33 -2.84 -12.75
N PRO A 562 -14.34 -3.85 -11.87
CA PRO A 562 -14.97 -3.72 -10.57
C PRO A 562 -14.27 -2.61 -9.76
N GLY A 563 -15.01 -1.79 -9.01
CA GLY A 563 -14.46 -0.66 -8.26
C GLY A 563 -15.52 0.24 -7.63
N ASN A 564 -15.13 1.41 -7.15
CA ASN A 564 -16.03 2.45 -6.66
C ASN A 564 -16.11 3.62 -7.65
N VAL A 565 -17.28 4.24 -7.77
CA VAL A 565 -17.44 5.47 -8.57
C VAL A 565 -16.85 6.65 -7.79
N VAL A 566 -15.81 7.28 -8.31
CA VAL A 566 -15.18 8.47 -7.71
C VAL A 566 -15.97 9.73 -8.07
N SER A 567 -16.30 9.87 -9.35
CA SER A 567 -17.03 11.03 -9.85
C SER A 567 -17.81 10.70 -11.12
N VAL A 568 -18.90 11.42 -11.35
CA VAL A 568 -19.62 11.42 -12.63
C VAL A 568 -19.51 12.82 -13.21
N ALA A 569 -18.92 12.93 -14.41
CA ALA A 569 -18.54 14.21 -15.02
C ALA A 569 -19.67 14.83 -15.88
N VAL A 570 -20.75 14.08 -16.11
CA VAL A 570 -21.89 14.46 -16.97
C VAL A 570 -23.20 14.36 -16.21
N LYS A 571 -24.25 15.00 -16.73
CA LYS A 571 -25.61 14.97 -16.21
C LYS A 571 -26.58 14.41 -17.25
N VAL A 572 -27.73 13.93 -16.79
CA VAL A 572 -28.83 13.55 -17.70
C VAL A 572 -29.24 14.78 -18.51
N GLY A 573 -29.29 14.62 -19.84
CA GLY A 573 -29.52 15.68 -20.81
C GLY A 573 -28.27 16.29 -21.44
N ASP A 574 -27.06 15.94 -20.98
CA ASP A 574 -25.82 16.39 -21.62
C ASP A 574 -25.56 15.61 -22.91
N SER A 575 -25.05 16.29 -23.94
CA SER A 575 -24.52 15.64 -25.15
C SER A 575 -23.07 15.24 -24.93
N VAL A 576 -22.73 14.00 -25.27
CA VAL A 576 -21.36 13.47 -25.19
C VAL A 576 -20.88 13.02 -26.55
N VAL A 577 -19.58 13.08 -26.78
CA VAL A 577 -18.93 12.53 -27.99
C VAL A 577 -18.27 11.18 -27.70
N GLU A 578 -18.16 10.34 -28.72
CA GLU A 578 -17.44 9.07 -28.63
C GLU A 578 -16.01 9.30 -28.11
N GLY A 579 -15.61 8.52 -27.11
CA GLY A 579 -14.30 8.63 -26.44
C GLY A 579 -14.21 9.70 -25.34
N GLN A 580 -15.25 10.51 -25.11
CA GLN A 580 -15.31 11.50 -24.03
C GLN A 580 -15.32 10.82 -22.66
N ASP A 581 -14.57 11.37 -21.70
CA ASP A 581 -14.62 10.92 -20.30
C ASP A 581 -15.92 11.38 -19.64
N VAL A 582 -16.69 10.42 -19.11
CA VAL A 582 -18.04 10.66 -18.54
C VAL A 582 -18.14 10.32 -17.06
N ALA A 583 -17.25 9.46 -16.55
CA ALA A 583 -17.14 9.15 -15.13
C ALA A 583 -15.71 8.70 -14.80
N VAL A 584 -15.39 8.63 -13.51
CA VAL A 584 -14.14 8.06 -13.00
C VAL A 584 -14.50 6.98 -11.99
N THR A 585 -13.95 5.78 -12.19
CA THR A 585 -14.03 4.67 -11.23
C THR A 585 -12.67 4.43 -10.61
N GLU A 586 -12.59 4.13 -9.33
CA GLU A 586 -11.37 3.73 -8.64
C GLU A 586 -11.44 2.24 -8.27
N ALA A 587 -10.39 1.50 -8.58
CA ALA A 587 -10.14 0.20 -7.98
C ALA A 587 -8.65 -0.06 -7.82
N MET A 588 -8.28 -0.73 -6.74
CA MET A 588 -6.87 -1.04 -6.43
C MET A 588 -5.96 0.21 -6.44
N LYS A 589 -6.50 1.36 -5.99
CA LYS A 589 -5.87 2.70 -6.01
C LYS A 589 -5.54 3.21 -7.42
N MET A 590 -6.19 2.67 -8.44
CA MET A 590 -6.14 3.19 -9.81
C MET A 590 -7.45 3.87 -10.11
N GLU A 591 -7.38 5.12 -10.55
CA GLU A 591 -8.50 5.77 -11.21
C GLU A 591 -8.51 5.36 -12.69
N ALA A 592 -9.69 5.01 -13.19
CA ALA A 592 -9.94 4.71 -14.57
C ALA A 592 -11.07 5.60 -15.07
N SER A 593 -10.79 6.42 -16.09
CA SER A 593 -11.82 7.16 -16.79
C SER A 593 -12.72 6.20 -17.55
N VAL A 594 -14.03 6.34 -17.35
CA VAL A 594 -15.05 5.67 -18.13
C VAL A 594 -15.34 6.54 -19.34
N LYS A 595 -15.07 6.00 -20.53
CA LYS A 595 -15.26 6.70 -21.81
C LYS A 595 -16.61 6.36 -22.44
N SER A 596 -17.21 7.34 -23.09
CA SER A 596 -18.42 7.16 -23.87
C SER A 596 -18.15 6.26 -25.09
N PRO A 597 -18.89 5.15 -25.29
CA PRO A 597 -18.70 4.24 -26.42
C PRO A 597 -19.30 4.77 -27.73
N ALA A 598 -20.09 5.85 -27.68
CA ALA A 598 -20.72 6.48 -28.83
C ALA A 598 -20.98 7.97 -28.56
N SER A 599 -21.26 8.74 -29.61
CA SER A 599 -21.79 10.10 -29.45
C SER A 599 -23.31 10.03 -29.25
N GLY A 600 -23.86 10.78 -28.30
CA GLY A 600 -25.28 10.73 -27.99
C GLY A 600 -25.70 11.60 -26.81
N LEU A 601 -26.98 11.57 -26.46
CA LEU A 601 -27.54 12.28 -25.31
C LEU A 601 -27.55 11.37 -24.09
N VAL A 602 -27.06 11.83 -22.93
CA VAL A 602 -27.15 11.05 -21.68
C VAL A 602 -28.61 10.98 -21.22
N ILE A 603 -29.24 9.81 -21.30
CA ILE A 603 -30.67 9.63 -20.96
C ILE A 603 -30.88 9.11 -19.54
N ALA A 604 -29.88 8.50 -18.92
CA ALA A 604 -29.95 8.02 -17.54
C ALA A 604 -28.55 7.83 -16.93
N ILE A 605 -28.41 8.09 -15.63
CA ILE A 605 -27.24 7.76 -14.82
C ILE A 605 -27.73 6.88 -13.66
N THR A 606 -27.15 5.69 -13.49
CA THR A 606 -27.64 4.66 -12.55
C THR A 606 -26.79 4.52 -11.30
N VAL A 607 -25.77 5.37 -11.14
CA VAL A 607 -24.80 5.35 -10.04
C VAL A 607 -24.57 6.75 -9.49
N LYS A 608 -24.09 6.84 -8.25
CA LYS A 608 -23.58 8.07 -7.62
C LYS A 608 -22.14 7.88 -7.13
N PRO A 609 -21.38 8.98 -6.91
CA PRO A 609 -20.10 8.91 -6.23
C PRO A 609 -20.19 8.14 -4.91
N GLY A 610 -19.26 7.22 -4.69
CA GLY A 610 -19.22 6.29 -3.56
C GLY A 610 -19.87 4.92 -3.81
N ASP A 611 -20.66 4.76 -4.88
CA ASP A 611 -21.26 3.46 -5.21
C ASP A 611 -20.22 2.47 -5.73
N SER A 612 -20.34 1.20 -5.32
CA SER A 612 -19.56 0.09 -5.87
C SER A 612 -20.20 -0.45 -7.16
N VAL A 613 -19.36 -0.78 -8.15
CA VAL A 613 -19.77 -1.29 -9.47
C VAL A 613 -18.96 -2.52 -9.85
N SER A 614 -19.57 -3.43 -10.61
CA SER A 614 -18.91 -4.60 -11.21
C SER A 614 -18.41 -4.31 -12.63
N ALA A 615 -17.41 -5.06 -13.10
CA ALA A 615 -16.99 -5.02 -14.50
C ALA A 615 -18.18 -5.30 -15.43
N GLY A 616 -18.38 -4.44 -16.43
CA GLY A 616 -19.48 -4.54 -17.38
C GLY A 616 -20.83 -4.04 -16.88
N GLN A 617 -20.94 -3.60 -15.61
CA GLN A 617 -22.17 -2.97 -15.10
C GLN A 617 -22.42 -1.64 -15.81
N ALA A 618 -23.63 -1.45 -16.35
CA ALA A 618 -24.03 -0.17 -16.93
C ALA A 618 -24.16 0.90 -15.84
N ILE A 619 -23.42 2.00 -15.99
CA ILE A 619 -23.41 3.15 -15.06
C ILE A 619 -24.20 4.34 -15.59
N MET A 620 -24.42 4.40 -16.91
CA MET A 620 -25.28 5.37 -17.58
C MET A 620 -25.69 4.85 -18.96
N TYR A 621 -26.66 5.51 -19.60
CA TYR A 621 -27.18 5.15 -20.92
C TYR A 621 -27.25 6.38 -21.84
N LEU A 622 -26.97 6.17 -23.13
CA LEU A 622 -27.02 7.18 -24.18
C LEU A 622 -28.17 6.92 -25.15
N GLU A 623 -28.82 7.97 -25.67
CA GLU A 623 -29.81 7.83 -26.76
C GLU A 623 -29.21 7.29 -28.07
#